data_AF-A0A0D3ICB1-F1
#
_entry.id   AF-A0A0D3ICB1-F1
#
_cell.length_a   1.000
_cell.length_b   1.000
_cell.length_c   1.000
_cell.angle_alpha   90.00
_cell.angle_beta   90.00
_cell.angle_gamma   90.00
#
_symmetry.space_group_name_H-M   'P 1'
#
loop_
_entity.id
_entity.type
_entity.pdbx_description
1 polymer ?
#
loop_
_entity_poly.entity_id
_entity_poly.type
_entity_poly.pdbx_seq_one_letter_code
_entity_poly.pdbx_strand_id
1 'polypeptide(L)'
;MRVLGLLGLIARLPFVDAAAARGALFPRSGALTVAAELRLGANALTSAEIALLSMKLRRECNVAALWSDAVPTLAEVCKEQATAATDFPGPLPVVFAGAASEVGMAVAAGASAVVLAPANVAAEALGVDVLWRVSSAAEVAAVADAGHGSGTFLVDGEGADVGDILGAIPPEAAAVVAISAMQADNEEVSLGRRLAAAGCRSLLVRGACVGDDEDVAYTRFVVGGLTSKMSSKFKIDGATGAANGHFGTSGGSLLRDSKTNWRRQRERTMT
;
A
#
# COMPACT_ATOMS: atom_id res chain seq x y z
N MET A 1 25.92 16.61 45.73
CA MET A 1 25.20 17.49 44.78
C MET A 1 24.76 16.64 43.61
N ARG A 2 23.45 16.38 43.49
CA ARG A 2 22.84 15.58 42.42
C ARG A 2 22.38 16.54 41.33
N VAL A 3 22.92 16.40 40.12
CA VAL A 3 22.42 17.09 38.93
C VAL A 3 21.25 16.25 38.42
N LEU A 4 20.02 16.72 38.69
CA LEU A 4 18.81 16.17 38.10
C LEU A 4 18.78 16.56 36.61
N GLY A 5 18.90 15.55 35.76
CA GLY A 5 18.77 15.68 34.32
C GLY A 5 17.37 16.13 33.93
N LEU A 6 17.32 17.23 33.20
CA LEU A 6 16.17 17.78 32.53
C LEU A 6 15.79 16.86 31.35
N LEU A 7 15.08 15.76 31.62
CA LEU A 7 14.45 14.95 30.58
C LEU A 7 13.19 15.67 30.11
N GLY A 8 13.25 16.13 28.87
CA GLY A 8 12.23 16.93 28.20
C GLY A 8 10.86 16.28 28.25
N LEU A 9 9.90 17.06 28.75
CA LEU A 9 8.48 16.87 28.57
C LEU A 9 8.17 17.02 27.07
N ILE A 10 8.32 15.94 26.29
CA ILE A 10 7.72 15.88 24.95
C ILE A 10 6.22 15.87 25.19
N ALA A 11 5.60 17.02 24.96
CA ALA A 11 4.15 17.15 24.93
C ALA A 11 3.63 16.10 23.93
N ARG A 12 2.98 15.06 24.45
CA ARG A 12 2.12 14.18 23.66
C ARG A 12 1.03 15.08 23.08
N LEU A 13 1.24 15.54 21.84
CA LEU A 13 0.14 16.01 21.00
C LEU A 13 -0.95 14.94 21.05
N PRO A 14 -2.24 15.32 21.08
CA PRO A 14 -3.33 14.36 21.13
C PRO A 14 -3.13 13.39 19.97
N PHE A 15 -2.76 12.16 20.31
CA PHE A 15 -2.59 11.08 19.37
C PHE A 15 -3.98 10.87 18.78
N VAL A 16 -4.19 11.37 17.56
CA VAL A 16 -5.27 10.85 16.72
C VAL A 16 -4.96 9.37 16.62
N ASP A 17 -5.90 8.53 17.06
CA ASP A 17 -5.79 7.07 17.00
C ASP A 17 -5.60 6.71 15.52
N ALA A 18 -4.34 6.68 15.08
CA ALA A 18 -3.99 6.41 13.71
C ALA A 18 -4.58 5.03 13.42
N ALA A 19 -5.46 4.94 12.42
CA ALA A 19 -6.12 3.69 12.09
C ALA A 19 -5.07 2.58 12.06
N ALA A 20 -5.20 1.58 12.94
CA ALA A 20 -4.16 0.57 13.09
C ALA A 20 -3.85 -0.03 11.71
N ALA A 21 -2.59 0.07 11.26
CA ALA A 21 -2.22 -0.27 9.89
C ALA A 21 -2.59 -1.71 9.59
N ARG A 22 -2.39 -2.61 10.56
CA ARG A 22 -2.81 -4.01 10.44
C ARG A 22 -4.31 -4.18 10.19
N GLY A 23 -5.17 -3.40 10.84
CA GLY A 23 -6.62 -3.49 10.68
C GLY A 23 -7.10 -3.07 9.29
N ALA A 24 -6.49 -2.03 8.71
CA ALA A 24 -6.81 -1.56 7.37
C ALA A 24 -6.25 -2.49 6.28
N LEU A 25 -5.02 -3.01 6.47
CA LEU A 25 -4.37 -3.92 5.52
C LEU A 25 -4.97 -5.33 5.56
N PHE A 26 -5.46 -5.78 6.72
CA PHE A 26 -6.00 -7.13 6.91
C PHE A 26 -7.39 -7.09 7.55
N PRO A 27 -8.41 -6.60 6.82
CA PRO A 27 -9.77 -6.52 7.34
C PRO A 27 -10.30 -7.92 7.66
N ARG A 28 -11.13 -8.01 8.71
CA ARG A 28 -11.76 -9.29 9.14
C ARG A 28 -12.61 -9.95 8.06
N SER A 29 -13.06 -9.18 7.06
CA SER A 29 -13.80 -9.70 5.90
C SER A 29 -12.96 -10.64 5.02
N GLY A 30 -11.63 -10.62 5.17
CA GLY A 30 -10.71 -11.37 4.31
C GLY A 30 -10.60 -10.83 2.89
N ALA A 31 -11.18 -9.66 2.61
CA ALA A 31 -11.07 -9.00 1.31
C ALA A 31 -9.61 -8.64 1.01
N LEU A 32 -9.20 -8.82 -0.25
CA LEU A 32 -7.92 -8.34 -0.73
C LEU A 32 -7.86 -6.81 -0.61
N THR A 33 -6.81 -6.31 0.02
CA THR A 33 -6.53 -4.88 0.11
C THR A 33 -5.39 -4.48 -0.81
N VAL A 34 -5.41 -3.25 -1.29
CA VAL A 34 -4.37 -2.67 -2.13
C VAL A 34 -3.93 -1.34 -1.53
N ALA A 35 -2.65 -1.22 -1.21
CA ALA A 35 -2.00 0.00 -0.75
C ALA A 35 -1.21 0.65 -1.88
N ALA A 36 -1.03 1.97 -1.80
CA ALA A 36 -0.30 2.75 -2.79
C ALA A 36 0.92 3.43 -2.16
N GLU A 37 2.07 3.33 -2.83
CA GLU A 37 3.28 4.04 -2.44
C GLU A 37 3.42 5.36 -3.21
N LEU A 38 3.73 6.42 -2.46
CA LEU A 38 4.09 7.74 -2.96
C LEU A 38 5.61 7.84 -3.01
N ARG A 39 6.18 7.84 -4.21
CA ARG A 39 7.61 8.05 -4.49
C ARG A 39 7.79 9.32 -5.31
N LEU A 40 7.59 10.46 -4.66
CA LEU A 40 7.55 11.76 -5.33
C LEU A 40 8.94 12.24 -5.79
N GLY A 41 10.02 11.84 -5.09
CA GLY A 41 11.39 12.18 -5.48
C GLY A 41 11.58 13.69 -5.75
N ALA A 42 12.05 14.03 -6.95
CA ALA A 42 12.23 15.42 -7.39
C ALA A 42 10.90 16.14 -7.73
N ASN A 43 9.81 15.41 -7.94
CA ASN A 43 8.47 15.94 -8.20
C ASN A 43 7.75 16.22 -6.89
N ALA A 44 8.42 16.93 -5.97
CA ALA A 44 7.85 17.27 -4.68
C ALA A 44 6.56 18.09 -4.87
N LEU A 45 5.45 17.53 -4.39
CA LEU A 45 4.15 18.18 -4.43
C LEU A 45 4.03 19.18 -3.28
N THR A 46 3.28 20.25 -3.51
CA THR A 46 2.88 21.18 -2.44
C THR A 46 1.91 20.49 -1.47
N SER A 47 1.76 21.02 -0.24
CA SER A 47 0.79 20.49 0.72
C SER A 47 -0.65 20.43 0.17
N ALA A 48 -1.04 21.39 -0.67
CA ALA A 48 -2.37 21.42 -1.29
C ALA A 48 -2.55 20.30 -2.33
N GLU A 49 -1.50 20.02 -3.12
CA GLU A 49 -1.50 18.92 -4.08
C GLU A 49 -1.46 17.55 -3.39
N ILE A 50 -0.67 17.40 -2.31
CA ILE A 50 -0.68 16.19 -1.47
C ILE A 50 -2.06 15.96 -0.88
N ALA A 51 -2.72 17.01 -0.38
CA ALA A 51 -4.07 16.89 0.14
C ALA A 51 -5.09 16.46 -0.92
N LEU A 52 -5.01 17.05 -2.12
CA LEU A 52 -5.86 16.67 -3.24
C LEU A 52 -5.61 15.22 -3.68
N LEU A 53 -4.34 14.82 -3.84
CA LEU A 53 -3.94 13.47 -4.20
C LEU A 53 -4.44 12.46 -3.16
N SER A 54 -4.11 12.68 -1.89
CA SER A 54 -4.53 11.84 -0.76
C SER A 54 -6.04 11.64 -0.73
N MET A 55 -6.81 12.73 -0.82
CA MET A 55 -8.27 12.68 -0.86
C MET A 55 -8.81 11.85 -2.03
N LYS A 56 -8.23 11.98 -3.23
CA LYS A 56 -8.61 11.17 -4.40
C LYS A 56 -8.22 9.70 -4.24
N LEU A 57 -7.06 9.41 -3.66
CA LEU A 57 -6.64 8.03 -3.36
C LEU A 57 -7.62 7.35 -2.39
N ARG A 58 -8.12 8.07 -1.38
CA ARG A 58 -9.17 7.59 -0.47
C ARG A 58 -10.51 7.39 -1.16
N ARG A 59 -11.05 8.45 -1.77
CA ARG A 59 -12.43 8.50 -2.28
C ARG A 59 -12.63 7.74 -3.59
N GLU A 60 -11.66 7.85 -4.49
CA GLU A 60 -11.83 7.42 -5.87
C GLU A 60 -11.08 6.14 -6.19
N CYS A 61 -9.97 5.87 -5.48
CA CYS A 61 -9.16 4.67 -5.69
C CYS A 61 -9.40 3.60 -4.63
N ASN A 62 -9.93 3.96 -3.45
CA ASN A 62 -10.20 3.06 -2.33
C ASN A 62 -8.96 2.24 -1.91
N VAL A 63 -7.81 2.91 -1.84
CA VAL A 63 -6.58 2.29 -1.31
C VAL A 63 -6.70 2.09 0.20
N ALA A 64 -6.11 1.02 0.71
CA ALA A 64 -6.21 0.65 2.13
C ALA A 64 -5.17 1.34 3.03
N ALA A 65 -4.05 1.77 2.46
CA ALA A 65 -2.98 2.46 3.16
C ALA A 65 -2.16 3.30 2.17
N LEU A 66 -1.50 4.34 2.68
CA LEU A 66 -0.53 5.15 1.95
C LEU A 66 0.87 4.83 2.45
N TRP A 67 1.82 4.69 1.54
CA TRP A 67 3.21 4.37 1.84
C TRP A 67 4.14 5.45 1.34
N SER A 68 5.23 5.70 2.05
CA SER A 68 6.30 6.59 1.60
C SER A 68 7.64 6.10 2.11
N ASP A 69 8.68 6.24 1.29
CA ASP A 69 10.07 6.01 1.66
C ASP A 69 10.80 7.29 2.10
N ALA A 70 10.17 8.45 1.92
CA ALA A 70 10.73 9.76 2.27
C ALA A 70 9.94 10.41 3.42
N VAL A 71 10.67 10.86 4.46
CA VAL A 71 10.09 11.55 5.63
C VAL A 71 9.34 12.84 5.25
N PRO A 72 9.84 13.72 4.35
CA PRO A 72 9.11 14.93 3.98
C PRO A 72 7.73 14.66 3.39
N THR A 73 7.64 13.73 2.44
CA THR A 73 6.36 13.29 1.85
C THR A 73 5.46 12.67 2.90
N LEU A 74 6.01 11.79 3.74
CA LEU A 74 5.25 11.14 4.81
C LEU A 74 4.65 12.16 5.78
N ALA A 75 5.42 13.16 6.20
CA ALA A 75 4.96 14.17 7.16
C ALA A 75 3.77 14.99 6.63
N GLU A 76 3.81 15.39 5.35
CA GLU A 76 2.69 16.11 4.72
C GLU A 76 1.45 15.22 4.57
N VAL A 77 1.62 13.94 4.22
CA VAL A 77 0.52 12.98 4.15
C VAL A 77 -0.09 12.73 5.53
N CYS A 78 0.73 12.52 6.57
CA CYS A 78 0.26 12.32 7.94
C CYS A 78 -0.51 13.54 8.46
N LYS A 79 0.00 14.75 8.19
CA LYS A 79 -0.69 16.01 8.54
C LYS A 79 -2.08 16.08 7.89
N GLU A 80 -2.19 15.69 6.62
CA GLU A 80 -3.48 15.67 5.95
C GLU A 80 -4.40 14.56 6.48
N GLN A 81 -3.89 13.34 6.72
CA GLN A 81 -4.70 12.26 7.32
C GLN A 81 -5.26 12.68 8.69
N ALA A 82 -4.49 13.41 9.51
CA ALA A 82 -4.98 13.92 10.79
C ALA A 82 -6.19 14.84 10.63
N THR A 83 -6.26 15.62 9.55
CA THR A 83 -7.42 16.48 9.24
C THR A 83 -8.58 15.73 8.59
N ALA A 84 -8.32 14.60 7.92
CA ALA A 84 -9.34 13.78 7.27
C ALA A 84 -10.18 12.93 8.23
N ALA A 85 -9.90 12.97 9.54
CA ALA A 85 -10.64 12.23 10.58
C ALA A 85 -12.15 12.50 10.57
N THR A 86 -12.57 13.69 10.15
CA THR A 86 -13.99 14.08 10.06
C THR A 86 -14.59 13.89 8.67
N ASP A 87 -13.81 13.45 7.69
CA ASP A 87 -14.25 13.22 6.32
C ASP A 87 -14.71 11.77 6.10
N PHE A 88 -15.56 11.57 5.09
CA PHE A 88 -15.89 10.24 4.59
C PHE A 88 -15.47 10.08 3.12
N PRO A 89 -14.67 9.06 2.75
CA PRO A 89 -13.98 8.10 3.61
C PRO A 89 -12.96 8.77 4.54
N GLY A 90 -12.86 8.23 5.75
CA GLY A 90 -11.95 8.69 6.81
C GLY A 90 -10.48 8.40 6.51
N PRO A 91 -9.58 8.67 7.46
CA PRO A 91 -8.14 8.62 7.24
C PRO A 91 -7.64 7.21 6.96
N LEU A 92 -6.56 7.14 6.19
CA LEU A 92 -5.81 5.91 5.95
C LEU A 92 -4.58 5.84 6.87
N PRO A 93 -4.13 4.64 7.25
CA PRO A 93 -2.81 4.49 7.83
C PRO A 93 -1.73 4.91 6.84
N VAL A 94 -0.69 5.56 7.39
CA VAL A 94 0.51 5.96 6.64
C VAL A 94 1.68 5.11 7.11
N VAL A 95 2.30 4.38 6.19
CA VAL A 95 3.40 3.44 6.47
C VAL A 95 4.71 4.00 5.94
N PHE A 96 5.73 4.06 6.80
CA PHE A 96 7.08 4.44 6.39
C PHE A 96 7.89 3.23 5.93
N ALA A 97 8.44 3.28 4.73
CA ALA A 97 9.24 2.20 4.13
C ALA A 97 10.68 2.61 3.76
N GLY A 98 11.15 3.75 4.30
CA GLY A 98 12.46 4.32 4.03
C GLY A 98 13.60 3.73 4.88
N ALA A 99 14.63 4.54 5.13
CA ALA A 99 15.82 4.09 5.84
C ALA A 99 15.58 3.92 7.35
N ALA A 100 16.21 2.89 7.95
CA ALA A 100 16.06 2.60 9.37
C ALA A 100 16.50 3.78 10.27
N SER A 101 17.48 4.56 9.85
CA SER A 101 17.95 5.77 10.55
C SER A 101 16.90 6.88 10.66
N GLU A 102 15.87 6.84 9.81
CA GLU A 102 14.84 7.87 9.71
C GLU A 102 13.52 7.47 10.40
N VAL A 103 13.43 6.23 10.88
CA VAL A 103 12.23 5.67 11.52
C VAL A 103 11.75 6.54 12.68
N GLY A 104 12.65 7.04 13.53
CA GLY A 104 12.28 7.94 14.62
C GLY A 104 11.64 9.25 14.15
N MET A 105 12.09 9.79 13.02
CA MET A 105 11.49 10.99 12.41
C MET A 105 10.13 10.68 11.79
N ALA A 106 9.98 9.51 11.15
CA ALA A 106 8.71 9.09 10.58
C ALA A 106 7.64 8.87 11.66
N VAL A 107 8.00 8.25 12.79
CA VAL A 107 7.11 8.09 13.95
C VAL A 107 6.72 9.46 14.52
N ALA A 108 7.69 10.36 14.71
CA ALA A 108 7.41 11.72 15.19
C ALA A 108 6.51 12.52 14.23
N ALA A 109 6.55 12.22 12.94
CA ALA A 109 5.70 12.80 11.91
C ALA A 109 4.28 12.19 11.87
N GLY A 110 4.00 11.13 12.64
CA GLY A 110 2.68 10.51 12.75
C GLY A 110 2.48 9.25 11.91
N ALA A 111 3.55 8.58 11.48
CA ALA A 111 3.44 7.27 10.81
C ALA A 111 2.65 6.28 11.67
N SER A 112 1.72 5.55 11.05
CA SER A 112 0.92 4.50 11.71
C SER A 112 1.69 3.19 11.83
N ALA A 113 2.63 2.97 10.90
CA ALA A 113 3.52 1.83 10.91
C ALA A 113 4.86 2.15 10.24
N VAL A 114 5.87 1.32 10.51
CA VAL A 114 7.21 1.43 9.91
C VAL A 114 7.68 0.07 9.41
N VAL A 115 8.54 0.09 8.40
CA VAL A 115 9.18 -1.12 7.87
C VAL A 115 10.60 -1.24 8.41
N LEU A 116 10.93 -2.40 8.96
CA LEU A 116 12.26 -2.71 9.47
C LEU A 116 12.81 -4.00 8.85
N ALA A 117 14.12 -4.06 8.67
CA ALA A 117 14.82 -5.31 8.34
C ALA A 117 14.98 -6.19 9.60
N PRO A 118 15.14 -7.52 9.47
CA PRO A 118 15.34 -8.44 10.59
C PRO A 118 16.56 -8.09 11.46
N ALA A 119 17.59 -7.46 10.86
CA ALA A 119 18.76 -6.99 11.61
C ALA A 119 18.43 -5.88 12.64
N ASN A 120 17.26 -5.24 12.54
CA ASN A 120 16.85 -4.11 13.37
C ASN A 120 15.80 -4.50 14.43
N VAL A 121 15.70 -5.79 14.78
CA VAL A 121 14.70 -6.32 15.71
C VAL A 121 14.72 -5.65 17.10
N ALA A 122 15.84 -5.09 17.54
CA ALA A 122 15.96 -4.39 18.81
C ALA A 122 15.18 -3.05 18.91
N ALA A 123 14.48 -2.60 17.86
CA ALA A 123 13.79 -1.31 17.80
C ALA A 123 12.34 -1.32 18.35
N GLU A 124 11.99 -2.20 19.29
CA GLU A 124 10.61 -2.52 19.69
C GLU A 124 9.78 -1.38 20.33
N ALA A 125 10.38 -0.32 20.85
CA ALA A 125 9.64 0.71 21.62
C ALA A 125 9.20 1.93 20.78
N LEU A 126 8.76 1.72 19.53
CA LEU A 126 8.34 2.83 18.65
C LEU A 126 6.88 3.27 18.85
N GLY A 127 6.06 2.47 19.53
CA GLY A 127 4.65 2.79 19.78
C GLY A 127 3.76 2.78 18.52
N VAL A 128 4.23 2.16 17.44
CA VAL A 128 3.54 2.01 16.14
C VAL A 128 3.69 0.57 15.63
N ASP A 129 2.87 0.17 14.65
CA ASP A 129 2.98 -1.15 14.03
C ASP A 129 4.33 -1.31 13.29
N VAL A 130 4.95 -2.50 13.36
CA VAL A 130 6.18 -2.83 12.64
C VAL A 130 5.90 -3.88 11.57
N LEU A 131 6.37 -3.62 10.36
CA LEU A 131 6.37 -4.56 9.24
C LEU A 131 7.81 -5.03 8.96
N TRP A 132 8.05 -6.34 9.00
CA TRP A 132 9.38 -6.91 8.79
C TRP A 132 9.63 -7.16 7.31
N ARG A 133 10.55 -6.40 6.70
CA ARG A 133 10.98 -6.61 5.32
C ARG A 133 11.86 -7.85 5.26
N VAL A 134 11.39 -8.89 4.58
CA VAL A 134 12.09 -10.17 4.43
C VAL A 134 12.30 -10.51 2.96
N SER A 135 13.37 -11.24 2.70
CA SER A 135 13.85 -11.65 1.37
C SER A 135 14.11 -13.15 1.28
N SER A 136 13.96 -13.89 2.38
CA SER A 136 14.12 -15.36 2.41
C SER A 136 13.30 -15.99 3.53
N ALA A 137 13.04 -17.30 3.42
CA ALA A 137 12.43 -18.09 4.50
C ALA A 137 13.27 -18.08 5.79
N ALA A 138 14.61 -17.98 5.68
CA ALA A 138 15.49 -17.89 6.83
C ALA A 138 15.30 -16.57 7.61
N GLU A 139 15.06 -15.47 6.90
CA GLU A 139 14.75 -14.18 7.54
C GLU A 139 13.39 -14.19 8.23
N VAL A 140 12.40 -14.89 7.67
CA VAL A 140 11.10 -15.11 8.34
C VAL A 140 11.30 -15.86 9.65
N ALA A 141 12.05 -16.96 9.64
CA ALA A 141 12.35 -17.74 10.84
C ALA A 141 13.08 -16.89 11.89
N ALA A 142 14.08 -16.10 11.48
CA ALA A 142 14.83 -15.23 12.39
C ALA A 142 13.94 -14.19 13.10
N VAL A 143 12.98 -13.60 12.38
CA VAL A 143 12.00 -12.67 12.97
C VAL A 143 11.04 -13.39 13.92
N ALA A 144 10.59 -14.59 13.55
CA ALA A 144 9.71 -15.40 14.37
C ALA A 144 10.38 -15.86 15.69
N ASP A 145 11.62 -16.35 15.60
CA ASP A 145 12.44 -16.79 16.73
C ASP A 145 12.76 -15.65 17.70
N ALA A 146 12.80 -14.41 17.20
CA ALA A 146 12.95 -13.22 18.03
C ALA A 146 11.65 -12.78 18.73
N GLY A 147 10.56 -13.54 18.63
CA GLY A 147 9.29 -13.28 19.30
C GLY A 147 8.24 -12.55 18.46
N HIS A 148 8.53 -12.26 17.19
CA HIS A 148 7.63 -11.54 16.29
C HIS A 148 6.85 -12.44 15.33
N GLY A 149 6.67 -13.72 15.66
CA GLY A 149 6.02 -14.71 14.80
C GLY A 149 4.58 -14.35 14.38
N SER A 150 3.86 -13.57 15.20
CA SER A 150 2.49 -13.09 14.88
C SER A 150 2.44 -11.74 14.16
N GLY A 151 3.62 -11.19 13.81
CA GLY A 151 3.80 -9.88 13.22
C GLY A 151 3.26 -9.73 11.79
N THR A 152 3.66 -8.64 11.14
CA THR A 152 3.37 -8.40 9.73
C THR A 152 4.69 -8.43 8.95
N PHE A 153 4.70 -9.13 7.82
CA PHE A 153 5.86 -9.27 6.95
C PHE A 153 5.62 -8.49 5.64
N LEU A 154 6.67 -7.86 5.15
CA LEU A 154 6.73 -7.24 3.82
C LEU A 154 7.62 -8.11 2.93
N VAL A 155 7.05 -8.64 1.85
CA VAL A 155 7.73 -9.54 0.91
C VAL A 155 7.77 -8.89 -0.47
N ASP A 156 8.88 -9.02 -1.20
CA ASP A 156 8.92 -8.63 -2.61
C ASP A 156 8.20 -9.67 -3.48
N GLY A 157 7.16 -9.25 -4.19
CA GLY A 157 6.32 -10.10 -5.04
C GLY A 157 6.94 -10.46 -6.38
N GLU A 158 8.04 -9.82 -6.76
CA GLU A 158 8.75 -10.05 -8.03
C GLU A 158 9.93 -11.01 -7.87
N GLY A 159 10.28 -11.39 -6.63
CA GLY A 159 11.36 -12.33 -6.35
C GLY A 159 11.01 -13.76 -6.77
N ALA A 160 11.99 -14.50 -7.28
CA ALA A 160 11.81 -15.91 -7.67
C ALA A 160 11.35 -16.80 -6.49
N ASP A 161 11.77 -16.46 -5.28
CA ASP A 161 11.53 -17.25 -4.07
C ASP A 161 10.26 -16.81 -3.30
N VAL A 162 9.41 -15.96 -3.89
CA VAL A 162 8.22 -15.42 -3.20
C VAL A 162 7.32 -16.51 -2.61
N GLY A 163 7.17 -17.64 -3.31
CA GLY A 163 6.37 -18.78 -2.84
C GLY A 163 6.95 -19.42 -1.57
N ASP A 164 8.27 -19.60 -1.53
CA ASP A 164 8.98 -20.18 -0.39
C ASP A 164 8.95 -19.24 0.82
N ILE A 165 9.11 -17.93 0.60
CA ILE A 165 8.99 -16.92 1.66
C ILE A 165 7.59 -16.92 2.24
N LEU A 166 6.55 -16.88 1.39
CA LEU A 166 5.15 -16.90 1.86
C LEU A 166 4.80 -18.20 2.58
N GLY A 167 5.34 -19.34 2.14
CA GLY A 167 5.15 -20.64 2.80
C GLY A 167 5.83 -20.76 4.16
N ALA A 168 6.87 -19.96 4.41
CA ALA A 168 7.57 -19.90 5.69
C ALA A 168 6.88 -18.99 6.72
N ILE A 169 5.97 -18.11 6.31
CA ILE A 169 5.28 -17.18 7.20
C ILE A 169 4.31 -17.94 8.13
N PRO A 170 4.37 -17.71 9.46
CA PRO A 170 3.49 -18.38 10.40
C PRO A 170 1.99 -18.13 10.08
N PRO A 171 1.10 -19.12 10.26
CA PRO A 171 -0.33 -18.98 9.93
C PRO A 171 -1.06 -17.83 10.65
N GLU A 172 -0.61 -17.47 11.85
CA GLU A 172 -1.13 -16.37 12.66
C GLU A 172 -0.61 -14.98 12.24
N ALA A 173 0.43 -14.95 11.41
CA ALA A 173 1.04 -13.73 10.91
C ALA A 173 0.27 -13.15 9.72
N ALA A 174 0.71 -11.98 9.28
CA ALA A 174 0.18 -11.34 8.09
C ALA A 174 1.30 -11.00 7.10
N ALA A 175 1.00 -11.03 5.80
CA ALA A 175 1.94 -10.70 4.75
C ALA A 175 1.35 -9.64 3.82
N VAL A 176 2.07 -8.54 3.62
CA VAL A 176 1.83 -7.63 2.50
C VAL A 176 2.91 -7.88 1.45
N VAL A 177 2.47 -8.09 0.21
CA VAL A 177 3.37 -8.38 -0.90
C VAL A 177 3.50 -7.14 -1.78
N ALA A 178 4.74 -6.68 -1.98
CA ALA A 178 5.05 -5.51 -2.76
C ALA A 178 5.24 -5.86 -4.24
N ILE A 179 4.58 -5.13 -5.13
CA ILE A 179 4.73 -5.23 -6.58
C ILE A 179 5.01 -3.84 -7.15
N SER A 180 5.85 -3.74 -8.15
CA SER A 180 6.21 -2.51 -8.83
C SER A 180 5.06 -2.03 -9.71
N ALA A 181 4.81 -0.72 -9.69
CA ALA A 181 3.83 -0.11 -10.56
C ALA A 181 4.25 -0.10 -12.02
N MET A 182 3.27 -0.09 -12.92
CA MET A 182 3.42 0.18 -14.34
C MET A 182 4.42 -0.78 -15.02
N GLN A 183 4.32 -2.08 -14.75
CA GLN A 183 5.10 -3.09 -15.45
C GLN A 183 4.65 -3.19 -16.90
N ALA A 184 5.50 -3.73 -17.77
CA ALA A 184 5.16 -3.94 -19.17
C ALA A 184 3.85 -4.72 -19.30
N ASP A 185 3.00 -4.34 -20.26
CA ASP A 185 1.69 -4.97 -20.50
C ASP A 185 0.75 -5.04 -19.26
N ASN A 186 0.97 -4.17 -18.26
CA ASN A 186 0.26 -4.16 -16.97
C ASN A 186 0.39 -5.49 -16.21
N GLU A 187 1.56 -6.15 -16.31
CA GLU A 187 1.84 -7.42 -15.64
C GLU A 187 1.63 -7.38 -14.13
N GLU A 188 1.70 -6.20 -13.49
CA GLU A 188 1.45 -6.05 -12.06
C GLU A 188 0.04 -6.50 -11.66
N VAL A 189 -0.96 -6.32 -12.53
CA VAL A 189 -2.35 -6.77 -12.26
C VAL A 189 -2.42 -8.29 -12.30
N SER A 190 -1.78 -8.91 -13.30
CA SER A 190 -1.74 -10.36 -13.46
C SER A 190 -0.94 -11.03 -12.34
N LEU A 191 0.21 -10.46 -11.98
CA LEU A 191 1.05 -10.90 -10.86
C LEU A 191 0.30 -10.78 -9.54
N GLY A 192 -0.28 -9.61 -9.23
CA GLY A 192 -1.03 -9.40 -8.00
C GLY A 192 -2.22 -10.35 -7.86
N ARG A 193 -2.92 -10.67 -8.96
CA ARG A 193 -3.98 -11.69 -8.96
C ARG A 193 -3.46 -13.10 -8.67
N ARG A 194 -2.32 -13.50 -9.23
CA ARG A 194 -1.69 -14.80 -8.92
C ARG A 194 -1.29 -14.88 -7.45
N LEU A 195 -0.72 -13.81 -6.90
CA LEU A 195 -0.35 -13.71 -5.50
C LEU A 195 -1.60 -13.79 -4.60
N ALA A 196 -2.68 -13.09 -4.96
CA ALA A 196 -3.95 -13.17 -4.23
C ALA A 196 -4.56 -14.59 -4.26
N ALA A 197 -4.50 -15.27 -5.41
CA ALA A 197 -4.92 -16.66 -5.53
C ALA A 197 -4.05 -17.63 -4.70
N ALA A 198 -2.77 -17.28 -4.48
CA ALA A 198 -1.86 -17.99 -3.58
C ALA A 198 -2.07 -17.65 -2.08
N GLY A 199 -3.10 -16.88 -1.74
CA GLY A 199 -3.47 -16.56 -0.35
C GLY A 199 -2.98 -15.21 0.15
N CYS A 200 -2.34 -14.39 -0.70
CA CYS A 200 -2.01 -13.02 -0.34
C CYS A 200 -3.29 -12.19 -0.13
N ARG A 201 -3.39 -11.49 1.01
CA ARG A 201 -4.56 -10.66 1.36
C ARG A 201 -4.29 -9.16 1.31
N SER A 202 -3.05 -8.75 1.10
CA SER A 202 -2.68 -7.34 1.03
C SER A 202 -1.54 -7.13 0.05
N LEU A 203 -1.74 -6.23 -0.92
CA LEU A 203 -0.75 -5.87 -1.93
C LEU A 203 -0.31 -4.42 -1.74
N LEU A 204 0.98 -4.15 -1.88
CA LEU A 204 1.53 -2.80 -2.00
C LEU A 204 1.94 -2.56 -3.44
N VAL A 205 1.40 -1.52 -4.07
CA VAL A 205 1.84 -1.09 -5.40
C VAL A 205 2.91 -0.01 -5.25
N ARG A 206 4.18 -0.40 -5.46
CA ARG A 206 5.37 0.44 -5.30
C ARG A 206 5.47 1.47 -6.42
N GLY A 207 5.71 2.73 -6.07
CA GLY A 207 5.74 3.84 -7.02
C GLY A 207 4.43 4.04 -7.78
N ALA A 208 3.28 3.73 -7.17
CA ALA A 208 1.97 4.00 -7.78
C ALA A 208 1.79 5.49 -8.06
N CYS A 209 2.24 6.33 -7.12
CA CYS A 209 2.22 7.78 -7.24
C CYS A 209 3.65 8.34 -7.31
N VAL A 210 3.95 9.12 -8.34
CA VAL A 210 5.28 9.75 -8.53
C VAL A 210 5.21 11.27 -8.67
N GLY A 211 4.03 11.85 -8.47
CA GLY A 211 3.81 13.30 -8.50
C GLY A 211 3.39 13.84 -9.87
N ASP A 212 2.84 13.00 -10.75
CA ASP A 212 2.32 13.44 -12.05
C ASP A 212 0.79 13.29 -12.17
N ASP A 213 0.26 13.69 -13.33
CA ASP A 213 -1.17 13.70 -13.62
C ASP A 213 -1.78 12.30 -13.82
N GLU A 214 -0.96 11.26 -14.03
CA GLU A 214 -1.40 9.87 -14.18
C GLU A 214 -1.65 9.18 -12.82
N ASP A 215 -1.19 9.74 -11.69
CA ASP A 215 -1.17 9.07 -10.38
C ASP A 215 -2.53 8.50 -9.97
N VAL A 216 -3.58 9.31 -10.05
CA VAL A 216 -4.93 8.91 -9.66
C VAL A 216 -5.54 7.94 -10.67
N ALA A 217 -5.34 8.19 -11.97
CA ALA A 217 -5.90 7.35 -13.02
C ALA A 217 -5.28 5.93 -13.00
N TYR A 218 -3.95 5.86 -12.84
CA TYR A 218 -3.21 4.62 -12.69
C TYR A 218 -3.62 3.89 -11.41
N THR A 219 -3.64 4.59 -10.27
CA THR A 219 -3.97 3.93 -9.00
C THR A 219 -5.39 3.37 -9.02
N ARG A 220 -6.36 4.10 -9.60
CA ARG A 220 -7.71 3.58 -9.80
C ARG A 220 -7.74 2.35 -10.71
N PHE A 221 -6.97 2.37 -11.81
CA PHE A 221 -6.85 1.23 -12.72
C PHE A 221 -6.32 -0.01 -12.00
N VAL A 222 -5.17 0.09 -11.31
CA VAL A 222 -4.52 -1.07 -10.70
C VAL A 222 -5.36 -1.62 -9.54
N VAL A 223 -5.93 -0.75 -8.69
CA VAL A 223 -6.82 -1.20 -7.60
C VAL A 223 -8.06 -1.90 -8.16
N GLY A 224 -8.70 -1.32 -9.18
CA GLY A 224 -9.86 -1.94 -9.84
C GLY A 224 -9.51 -3.28 -10.51
N GLY A 225 -8.34 -3.37 -11.15
CA GLY A 225 -7.82 -4.59 -11.75
C GLY A 225 -7.59 -5.69 -10.72
N LEU A 226 -7.02 -5.38 -9.56
CA LEU A 226 -6.71 -6.34 -8.52
C LEU A 226 -7.94 -6.79 -7.71
N THR A 227 -8.89 -5.89 -7.48
CA THR A 227 -10.04 -6.16 -6.57
C THR A 227 -11.33 -6.58 -7.28
N SER A 228 -11.43 -6.40 -8.60
CA SER A 228 -12.61 -6.82 -9.36
C SER A 228 -12.74 -8.34 -9.43
N LYS A 229 -13.99 -8.83 -9.34
CA LYS A 229 -14.29 -10.27 -9.51
C LYS A 229 -14.00 -10.71 -10.94
N MET A 230 -13.32 -11.84 -11.12
CA MET A 230 -13.28 -12.52 -12.42
C MET A 230 -14.69 -13.03 -12.77
N SER A 231 -15.30 -12.49 -13.83
CA SER A 231 -16.50 -13.10 -14.40
C SER A 231 -16.10 -14.36 -15.17
N SER A 232 -16.31 -15.53 -14.59
CA SER A 232 -16.11 -16.83 -15.25
C SER A 232 -17.27 -17.24 -16.18
N LYS A 233 -18.29 -16.39 -16.39
CA LYS A 233 -19.38 -16.68 -17.32
C LYS A 233 -19.11 -16.12 -18.72
N PHE A 234 -18.63 -17.01 -19.59
CA PHE A 234 -18.96 -16.98 -21.02
C PHE A 234 -20.49 -16.89 -21.18
N LYS A 235 -21.00 -15.84 -21.80
CA LYS A 235 -22.30 -15.96 -22.49
C LYS A 235 -21.98 -16.50 -23.88
N ILE A 236 -22.42 -17.72 -24.12
CA ILE A 236 -22.48 -18.37 -25.41
C ILE A 236 -23.34 -17.50 -26.34
N ASP A 237 -22.86 -17.29 -27.56
CA ASP A 237 -23.60 -16.65 -28.63
C ASP A 237 -24.90 -17.37 -28.94
N GLY A 238 -25.98 -16.60 -29.14
CA GLY A 238 -27.19 -17.08 -29.79
C GLY A 238 -28.49 -16.86 -29.03
N ALA A 239 -29.01 -15.63 -29.08
CA ALA A 239 -30.46 -15.40 -29.13
C ALA A 239 -30.73 -14.02 -29.75
N THR A 240 -31.06 -14.06 -31.03
CA THR A 240 -31.77 -13.02 -31.80
C THR A 240 -32.95 -12.44 -31.01
N GLY A 241 -33.07 -11.12 -30.91
CA GLY A 241 -34.27 -10.48 -30.37
C GLY A 241 -34.18 -8.98 -30.12
N ALA A 242 -34.47 -8.21 -31.18
CA ALA A 242 -35.02 -6.85 -31.22
C ALA A 242 -34.44 -5.73 -30.33
N ALA A 243 -33.95 -4.70 -31.02
CA ALA A 243 -33.78 -3.35 -30.50
C ALA A 243 -35.10 -2.78 -29.93
N ASN A 244 -35.03 -2.18 -28.75
CA ASN A 244 -35.47 -0.81 -28.42
C ASN A 244 -35.75 -0.68 -26.92
N GLY A 245 -35.08 0.26 -26.26
CA GLY A 245 -35.41 0.62 -24.88
C GLY A 245 -34.25 1.26 -24.14
N HIS A 246 -34.03 2.55 -24.42
CA HIS A 246 -33.47 3.57 -23.54
C HIS A 246 -33.06 3.13 -22.12
N PHE A 247 -31.88 2.53 -22.01
CA PHE A 247 -31.09 2.49 -20.78
C PHE A 247 -29.76 3.14 -21.11
N GLY A 248 -29.46 4.25 -20.42
CA GLY A 248 -28.14 4.87 -20.46
C GLY A 248 -27.08 3.86 -20.02
N THR A 249 -26.38 3.28 -20.99
CA THR A 249 -25.15 2.53 -20.80
C THR A 249 -24.02 3.48 -20.44
N SER A 250 -24.02 3.98 -19.21
CA SER A 250 -22.79 4.35 -18.49
C SER A 250 -22.49 3.22 -17.52
N GLY A 251 -22.12 2.07 -18.07
CA GLY A 251 -21.94 0.83 -17.32
C GLY A 251 -21.05 -0.16 -18.07
N GLY A 252 -19.75 -0.05 -17.83
CA GLY A 252 -18.79 -1.15 -17.85
C GLY A 252 -18.57 -1.90 -19.17
N SER A 253 -17.60 -1.45 -19.98
CA SER A 253 -16.75 -2.36 -20.77
C SER A 253 -15.55 -1.63 -21.39
N LEU A 254 -14.59 -1.21 -20.56
CA LEU A 254 -13.24 -0.82 -21.03
C LEU A 254 -12.11 -1.48 -20.21
N LEU A 255 -12.41 -2.47 -19.37
CA LEU A 255 -11.42 -3.21 -18.59
C LEU A 255 -11.30 -4.66 -19.08
N ARG A 256 -11.21 -4.84 -20.40
CA ARG A 256 -10.82 -6.11 -21.02
C ARG A 256 -9.63 -5.84 -21.93
N ASP A 257 -8.46 -6.28 -21.52
CA ASP A 257 -7.24 -6.44 -22.34
C ASP A 257 -6.80 -5.26 -23.22
N SER A 258 -7.36 -4.07 -23.05
CA SER A 258 -6.78 -2.87 -23.66
C SER A 258 -5.53 -2.56 -22.88
N LYS A 259 -4.37 -2.79 -23.49
CA LYS A 259 -3.09 -2.27 -23.03
C LYS A 259 -3.25 -0.79 -22.71
N THR A 260 -3.45 -0.45 -21.43
CA THR A 260 -3.46 0.94 -21.03
C THR A 260 -2.03 1.43 -21.19
N ASN A 261 -1.79 2.21 -22.23
CA ASN A 261 -0.46 2.70 -22.56
C ASN A 261 -0.15 3.94 -21.73
N TRP A 262 0.45 3.75 -20.55
CA TRP A 262 0.83 4.85 -19.67
C TRP A 262 1.96 5.68 -20.30
N ARG A 263 1.92 6.99 -20.11
CA ARG A 263 3.01 7.88 -20.54
C ARG A 263 4.32 7.47 -19.87
N ARG A 264 4.28 7.19 -18.57
CA ARG A 264 5.46 6.73 -17.81
C ARG A 264 6.10 5.45 -18.34
N GLN A 265 5.31 4.51 -18.86
CA GLN A 265 5.85 3.27 -19.46
C GLN A 265 6.64 3.58 -20.73
N ARG A 266 6.12 4.48 -21.59
CA ARG A 266 6.77 4.86 -22.85
C ARG A 266 8.11 5.56 -22.61
N GLU A 267 8.17 6.44 -21.61
CA GLU A 267 9.39 7.19 -21.29
C GLU A 267 10.51 6.27 -20.74
N ARG A 268 10.17 5.20 -20.01
CA ARG A 268 11.14 4.20 -19.53
C ARG A 268 11.73 3.30 -20.63
N THR A 269 10.99 3.03 -21.70
CA THR A 269 11.48 2.18 -22.81
C THR A 269 12.41 2.94 -23.76
N MET A 270 12.47 4.28 -23.66
CA MET A 270 13.32 5.13 -24.50
C MET A 270 14.68 5.47 -23.89
N THR A 271 14.92 5.08 -22.64
CA THR A 271 16.19 5.21 -21.91
C THR A 271 16.90 3.88 -21.82
#